data_AF-A0AAD7MKK8-F1
#
_entry.id   AF-A0AAD7MKK8-F1
#
_cell.length_a   1.000
_cell.length_b   1.000
_cell.length_c   1.000
_cell.angle_alpha   90.00
_cell.angle_beta   90.00
_cell.angle_gamma   90.00
#
_symmetry.space_group_name_H-M   'P 1'
#
loop_
_entity.id
_entity.type
_entity.pdbx_description
1 polymer ?
#
loop_
_entity_poly.entity_id
_entity_poly.type
_entity_poly.pdbx_seq_one_letter_code
_entity_poly.pdbx_strand_id
1 'polypeptide(L)'
;MAQTSWNINWDVPNTPAPRRNPLSSATNRTPALLHPRHLSLEPGPPHGATLQPTHFYSTPIQFSSVGTPETPFSYSPRRKRKHVEVDENTPASLGSEISGPSAKRQKRASPRTTSQKIEAVLHAIKEQNWTFPSFLYHLFQTKDGKGKPISRSTVHAQTVSRFLSGRSENSVSDILAAWMASPDGRIPAHSPNRSLMYSTSIPYTTIKPVRAALTSFATQIIGKKVACEAESAVHISSGLHVSIGPNSKHPETQLQRHHIGAETIPLVRSAIQKHQPVTVFLCNNIAMRRPRTRAGVVLLRKTRPPAMVITHAVAAMNFCRSETANLLPLARGILYFGSSAPVELMNYNCRIGSMPAPQTTRRSMIALSNEEANATKAHGADPDTAGFLLVDNCQNYT
;
A
#
# COMPACT_ATOMS: atom_id res chain seq x y z
N MET A 1 -31.12 -9.40 13.19
CA MET A 1 -29.97 -8.89 12.39
C MET A 1 -29.33 -10.07 11.68
N ALA A 2 -29.54 -10.22 10.37
CA ALA A 2 -29.09 -11.37 9.60
C ALA A 2 -27.58 -11.28 9.30
N GLN A 3 -26.81 -12.27 9.78
CA GLN A 3 -25.39 -12.43 9.44
C GLN A 3 -25.28 -13.08 8.04
N THR A 4 -24.85 -12.31 7.06
CA THR A 4 -24.42 -12.84 5.75
C THR A 4 -22.94 -13.24 5.85
N SER A 5 -22.67 -14.54 5.85
CA SER A 5 -21.32 -15.09 5.80
C SER A 5 -20.84 -15.15 4.34
N TRP A 6 -19.72 -14.50 4.06
CA TRP A 6 -19.03 -14.58 2.77
C TRP A 6 -17.87 -15.57 2.91
N ASN A 7 -18.05 -16.80 2.42
CA ASN A 7 -16.98 -17.77 2.27
C ASN A 7 -16.18 -17.46 1.00
N ILE A 8 -14.98 -16.90 1.14
CA ILE A 8 -14.02 -16.77 0.04
C ILE A 8 -12.98 -17.89 0.20
N ASN A 9 -13.05 -18.87 -0.72
CA ASN A 9 -12.14 -20.01 -0.76
C ASN A 9 -10.87 -19.64 -1.55
N TRP A 10 -9.72 -19.58 -0.88
CA TRP A 10 -8.44 -19.14 -1.49
C TRP A 10 -7.54 -20.28 -2.00
N ASP A 11 -8.01 -21.52 -1.97
CA ASP A 11 -7.24 -22.68 -2.44
C ASP A 11 -7.76 -23.17 -3.80
N VAL A 12 -7.26 -22.62 -4.92
CA VAL A 12 -7.35 -23.26 -6.24
C VAL A 12 -6.01 -23.13 -6.97
N PRO A 13 -5.33 -24.24 -7.32
CA PRO A 13 -4.22 -24.21 -8.27
C PRO A 13 -4.77 -23.90 -9.67
N ASN A 14 -4.10 -22.99 -10.38
CA ASN A 14 -4.42 -22.49 -11.73
C ASN A 14 -5.04 -23.55 -12.67
N THR A 15 -6.36 -23.56 -12.80
CA THR A 15 -7.04 -24.15 -13.95
C THR A 15 -7.20 -23.08 -15.04
N PRO A 16 -6.80 -23.35 -16.28
CA PRO A 16 -7.04 -22.42 -17.38
C PRO A 16 -8.55 -22.25 -17.59
N ALA A 17 -9.01 -21.00 -17.71
CA ALA A 17 -10.41 -20.68 -17.93
C ALA A 17 -10.94 -21.36 -19.21
N PRO A 18 -12.10 -22.03 -19.19
CA PRO A 18 -12.67 -22.62 -20.39
C PRO A 18 -13.04 -21.51 -21.39
N ARG A 19 -12.66 -21.71 -22.65
CA ARG A 19 -13.08 -20.85 -23.78
C ARG A 19 -14.61 -20.89 -23.88
N ARG A 20 -15.26 -19.73 -23.80
CA ARG A 20 -16.68 -19.59 -24.12
C ARG A 20 -16.86 -19.79 -25.62
N ASN A 21 -17.62 -20.81 -26.01
CA ASN A 21 -18.16 -20.94 -27.35
C ASN A 21 -19.25 -19.88 -27.59
N PRO A 22 -19.38 -19.34 -28.81
CA PRO A 22 -20.46 -18.43 -29.16
C PRO A 22 -21.79 -19.19 -29.21
N LEU A 23 -22.81 -18.66 -28.55
CA LEU A 23 -24.19 -19.14 -28.69
C LEU A 23 -24.71 -18.75 -30.08
N SER A 24 -25.07 -19.76 -30.88
CA SER A 24 -25.84 -19.60 -32.11
C SER A 24 -27.28 -20.06 -31.90
N SER A 25 -28.20 -19.33 -32.54
CA SER A 25 -29.57 -19.70 -32.93
C SER A 25 -30.59 -19.89 -31.80
N ALA A 26 -31.87 -19.65 -31.94
CA ALA A 26 -32.71 -18.93 -32.91
C ALA A 26 -34.13 -19.07 -32.34
N THR A 27 -34.97 -18.03 -32.42
CA THR A 27 -36.40 -18.24 -32.66
C THR A 27 -37.03 -16.98 -33.23
N ASN A 28 -37.47 -17.14 -34.47
CA ASN A 28 -38.41 -16.39 -35.27
C ASN A 28 -39.48 -15.60 -34.50
N ARG A 29 -39.65 -14.32 -34.88
CA ARG A 29 -40.94 -13.63 -35.03
C ARG A 29 -40.75 -12.38 -35.91
N THR A 30 -41.23 -12.46 -37.14
CA THR A 30 -41.42 -11.32 -38.07
C THR A 30 -42.79 -10.65 -37.81
N PRO A 31 -43.07 -9.44 -38.31
CA PRO A 31 -43.47 -8.32 -37.46
C PRO A 31 -44.82 -7.70 -37.86
N ALA A 32 -45.38 -6.86 -36.99
CA ALA A 32 -46.43 -5.92 -37.38
C ALA A 32 -45.78 -4.69 -38.04
N LEU A 33 -46.26 -4.39 -39.26
CA LEU A 33 -45.89 -3.27 -40.10
C LEU A 33 -46.15 -1.93 -39.41
N LEU A 34 -45.10 -1.13 -39.22
CA LEU A 34 -45.20 0.32 -39.06
C LEU A 34 -44.25 0.97 -40.05
N HIS A 35 -44.80 1.88 -40.85
CA HIS A 35 -44.12 2.61 -41.90
C HIS A 35 -42.90 3.40 -41.38
N PRO A 36 -41.77 3.41 -42.10
CA PRO A 36 -40.68 4.31 -41.81
C PRO A 36 -40.97 5.71 -42.35
N ARG A 37 -40.90 6.71 -41.46
CA ARG A 37 -40.72 8.12 -41.87
C ARG A 37 -39.32 8.27 -42.46
N HIS A 38 -39.28 8.70 -43.71
CA HIS A 38 -38.06 9.07 -44.43
C HIS A 38 -37.47 10.34 -43.79
N LEU A 39 -36.39 10.20 -43.02
CA LEU A 39 -35.54 11.34 -42.63
C LEU A 39 -34.35 11.36 -43.59
N SER A 40 -34.37 12.32 -44.50
CA SER A 40 -33.25 12.62 -45.39
C SER A 40 -32.08 13.15 -44.57
N LEU A 41 -30.99 12.38 -44.52
CA LEU A 41 -29.69 12.82 -44.00
C LEU A 41 -28.97 13.55 -45.13
N GLU A 42 -28.86 14.87 -45.01
CA GLU A 42 -27.92 15.69 -45.77
C GLU A 42 -26.47 15.34 -45.38
N PRO A 43 -25.53 15.25 -46.34
CA PRO A 43 -24.12 15.02 -46.04
C PRO A 43 -23.46 16.31 -45.53
N GLY A 44 -23.06 16.32 -44.26
CA GLY A 44 -22.26 17.39 -43.68
C GLY A 44 -20.82 17.44 -44.24
N PRO A 45 -20.17 18.61 -44.22
CA PRO A 45 -18.88 18.84 -44.90
C PRO A 45 -17.69 18.18 -44.17
N PRO A 46 -16.60 17.87 -44.90
CA PRO A 46 -15.41 17.26 -44.32
C PRO A 46 -14.53 18.33 -43.65
N HIS A 47 -14.57 18.41 -42.32
CA HIS A 47 -13.54 19.11 -41.55
C HIS A 47 -12.52 18.13 -40.99
N GLY A 48 -11.43 17.98 -41.74
CA GLY A 48 -10.19 17.39 -41.26
C GLY A 48 -9.49 18.37 -40.32
N ALA A 49 -9.64 18.17 -39.02
CA ALA A 49 -8.74 18.73 -38.01
C ALA A 49 -8.01 17.56 -37.34
N THR A 50 -6.76 17.35 -37.76
CA THR A 50 -5.83 16.40 -37.16
C THR A 50 -5.47 16.87 -35.76
N LEU A 51 -6.18 16.38 -34.75
CA LEU A 51 -5.80 16.58 -33.35
C LEU A 51 -4.51 15.81 -33.06
N GLN A 52 -3.44 16.56 -32.78
CA GLN A 52 -2.16 16.03 -32.29
C GLN A 52 -2.38 15.22 -31.00
N PRO A 53 -1.86 14.00 -30.89
CA PRO A 53 -1.97 13.22 -29.66
C PRO A 53 -1.13 13.87 -28.57
N THR A 54 -1.80 14.40 -27.54
CA THR A 54 -1.11 14.88 -26.32
C THR A 54 -0.44 13.69 -25.64
N HIS A 55 0.89 13.72 -25.64
CA HIS A 55 1.75 12.70 -25.06
C HIS A 55 1.67 12.72 -23.52
N PHE A 56 0.62 12.11 -22.96
CA PHE A 56 0.57 11.73 -21.53
C PHE A 56 1.46 10.51 -21.29
N TYR A 57 2.79 10.69 -21.33
CA TYR A 57 3.71 9.66 -20.83
C TYR A 57 3.64 9.64 -19.30
N SER A 58 2.95 8.64 -18.76
CA SER A 58 3.12 8.23 -17.37
C SER A 58 4.55 7.69 -17.23
N THR A 59 5.37 8.36 -16.43
CA THR A 59 6.61 7.78 -15.92
C THR A 59 6.28 6.45 -15.23
N PRO A 60 7.01 5.36 -15.52
CA PRO A 60 6.84 4.12 -14.78
C PRO A 60 7.16 4.39 -13.32
N ILE A 61 6.19 4.13 -12.43
CA ILE A 61 6.42 4.10 -10.98
C ILE A 61 7.37 2.93 -10.74
N GLN A 62 8.66 3.23 -10.63
CA GLN A 62 9.61 2.32 -10.02
C GLN A 62 9.23 2.25 -8.55
N PHE A 63 8.51 1.21 -8.17
CA PHE A 63 8.60 0.74 -6.80
C PHE A 63 10.04 0.30 -6.65
N SER A 64 10.87 1.16 -6.05
CA SER A 64 12.07 0.70 -5.39
C SER A 64 11.62 -0.43 -4.48
N SER A 65 11.82 -1.66 -4.92
CA SER A 65 12.08 -2.74 -3.99
C SER A 65 13.07 -2.12 -3.02
N VAL A 66 12.71 -2.09 -1.74
CA VAL A 66 13.72 -2.01 -0.70
C VAL A 66 14.52 -3.28 -0.91
N GLY A 67 15.48 -3.19 -1.84
CA GLY A 67 16.63 -4.06 -1.82
C GLY A 67 17.14 -3.86 -0.42
N THR A 68 17.09 -4.94 0.35
CA THR A 68 18.02 -5.09 1.46
C THR A 68 19.32 -4.49 0.97
N PRO A 69 19.80 -3.36 1.55
CA PRO A 69 21.12 -2.90 1.22
C PRO A 69 21.99 -4.14 1.40
N GLU A 70 22.65 -4.58 0.34
CA GLU A 70 23.78 -5.48 0.49
C GLU A 70 24.68 -4.75 1.48
N THR A 71 24.60 -5.16 2.75
CA THR A 71 25.48 -4.64 3.76
C THR A 71 26.85 -4.92 3.19
N PRO A 72 27.68 -3.90 2.89
CA PRO A 72 29.05 -4.15 2.50
C PRO A 72 29.58 -5.06 3.59
N PHE A 73 30.00 -6.26 3.20
CA PHE A 73 30.57 -7.23 4.11
C PHE A 73 31.65 -6.46 4.87
N SER A 74 31.32 -6.09 6.11
CA SER A 74 32.27 -5.57 7.06
C SER A 74 33.15 -6.76 7.32
N TYR A 75 34.24 -6.83 6.55
CA TYR A 75 35.40 -7.62 6.85
C TYR A 75 35.83 -7.17 8.24
N SER A 76 35.26 -7.83 9.25
CA SER A 76 35.85 -7.85 10.57
C SER A 76 37.30 -8.23 10.32
N PRO A 77 38.28 -7.38 10.70
CA PRO A 77 39.67 -7.66 10.45
C PRO A 77 39.95 -8.99 11.12
N ARG A 78 40.07 -10.03 10.29
CA ARG A 78 40.49 -11.35 10.69
C ARG A 78 41.86 -11.07 11.27
N ARG A 79 41.97 -10.99 12.60
CA ARG A 79 43.24 -10.90 13.32
C ARG A 79 44.04 -12.09 12.80
N LYS A 80 44.87 -11.85 11.77
CA LYS A 80 45.97 -12.72 11.40
C LYS A 80 46.72 -12.82 12.71
N ARG A 81 46.60 -13.98 13.37
CA ARG A 81 47.54 -14.35 14.42
C ARG A 81 48.89 -14.13 13.77
N LYS A 82 49.59 -13.11 14.24
CA LYS A 82 50.96 -12.82 13.86
C LYS A 82 51.67 -14.14 14.11
N HIS A 83 52.02 -14.83 13.03
CA HIS A 83 52.94 -15.94 13.08
C HIS A 83 54.20 -15.29 13.62
N VAL A 84 54.45 -15.47 14.91
CA VAL A 84 55.71 -15.08 15.53
C VAL A 84 56.72 -15.99 14.85
N GLU A 85 57.44 -15.44 13.86
CA GLU A 85 58.69 -16.04 13.42
C GLU A 85 59.51 -16.28 14.67
N VAL A 86 59.84 -17.55 14.87
CA VAL A 86 60.76 -17.98 15.90
C VAL A 86 62.09 -17.38 15.53
N ASP A 87 62.50 -16.36 16.28
CA ASP A 87 63.81 -15.76 16.19
C ASP A 87 64.86 -16.84 16.50
N GLU A 88 65.67 -17.21 15.49
CA GLU A 88 66.70 -18.25 15.56
C GLU A 88 67.87 -17.88 16.49
N ASN A 89 67.85 -16.69 17.12
CA ASN A 89 68.91 -16.22 18.01
C ASN A 89 68.56 -16.30 19.51
N THR A 90 67.85 -17.34 19.94
CA THR A 90 67.71 -17.59 21.39
C THR A 90 68.85 -18.49 21.86
N PRO A 91 69.76 -18.01 22.75
CA PRO A 91 70.88 -18.80 23.22
C PRO A 91 70.40 -20.05 23.97
N ALA A 92 71.09 -21.16 23.73
CA ALA A 92 70.86 -22.46 24.33
C ALA A 92 70.77 -22.38 25.86
N SER A 93 69.55 -22.38 26.38
CA SER A 93 69.30 -22.57 27.81
C SER A 93 69.44 -24.05 28.12
N LEU A 94 70.56 -24.38 28.74
CA LEU A 94 70.85 -25.68 29.34
C LEU A 94 69.77 -26.05 30.37
N GLY A 95 69.18 -27.23 30.16
CA GLY A 95 68.92 -28.20 31.21
C GLY A 95 68.01 -27.77 32.35
N SER A 96 66.72 -28.07 32.22
CA SER A 96 65.96 -28.58 33.36
C SER A 96 64.89 -29.55 32.87
N GLU A 97 65.26 -30.82 32.84
CA GLU A 97 64.35 -31.95 32.65
C GLU A 97 63.44 -32.08 33.88
N ILE A 98 62.38 -31.27 33.94
CA ILE A 98 61.24 -31.58 34.79
C ILE A 98 60.23 -32.30 33.90
N SER A 99 60.35 -33.63 33.84
CA SER A 99 59.38 -34.52 33.20
C SER A 99 58.05 -34.48 33.96
N GLY A 100 57.28 -33.42 33.76
CA GLY A 100 55.91 -33.35 34.22
C GLY A 100 55.06 -34.43 33.52
N PRO A 101 54.16 -35.13 34.23
CA PRO A 101 53.33 -36.15 33.62
C PRO A 101 52.51 -35.56 32.48
N SER A 102 52.73 -36.08 31.27
CA SER A 102 51.99 -35.70 30.06
C SER A 102 50.50 -35.81 30.33
N ALA A 103 49.84 -34.65 30.46
CA ALA A 103 48.41 -34.58 30.75
C ALA A 103 47.66 -35.32 29.63
N LYS A 104 47.07 -36.47 29.98
CA LYS A 104 46.28 -37.28 29.06
C LYS A 104 45.26 -36.39 28.38
N ARG A 105 45.46 -36.17 27.08
CA ARG A 105 44.62 -35.31 26.24
C ARG A 105 43.21 -35.89 26.27
N GLN A 106 42.33 -35.30 27.08
CA GLN A 106 40.95 -35.75 27.21
C GLN A 106 40.32 -35.77 25.82
N LYS A 107 39.80 -36.93 25.41
CA LYS A 107 39.07 -37.08 24.14
C LYS A 107 37.92 -36.08 24.17
N ARG A 108 37.94 -35.10 23.25
CA ARG A 108 36.85 -34.12 23.11
C ARG A 108 35.56 -34.88 22.82
N ALA A 109 34.49 -34.57 23.55
CA ALA A 109 33.17 -35.10 23.26
C ALA A 109 32.78 -34.78 21.81
N SER A 110 32.11 -35.73 21.15
CA SER A 110 31.61 -35.53 19.79
C SER A 110 30.68 -34.32 19.72
N PRO A 111 30.74 -33.50 18.65
CA PRO A 111 29.83 -32.39 18.48
C PRO A 111 28.37 -32.85 18.52
N ARG A 112 27.53 -32.20 19.35
CA ARG A 112 26.09 -32.47 19.40
C ARG A 112 25.40 -32.04 18.11
N THR A 113 24.45 -32.84 17.63
CA THR A 113 23.60 -32.48 16.48
C THR A 113 22.60 -31.38 16.85
N THR A 114 22.01 -30.72 15.85
CA THR A 114 20.99 -29.66 16.09
C THR A 114 19.77 -30.20 16.84
N SER A 115 19.29 -31.41 16.53
CA SER A 115 18.18 -32.05 17.25
C SER A 115 18.52 -32.26 18.73
N GLN A 116 19.70 -32.81 19.02
CA GLN A 116 20.16 -33.02 20.39
C GLN A 116 20.29 -31.70 21.17
N LYS A 117 20.70 -30.62 20.50
CA LYS A 117 20.74 -29.28 21.12
C LYS A 117 19.34 -28.77 21.44
N ILE A 118 18.38 -28.93 20.52
CA ILE A 118 16.99 -28.53 20.72
C ILE A 118 16.37 -29.32 21.88
N GLU A 119 16.52 -30.65 21.89
CA GLU A 119 16.01 -31.52 22.96
C GLU A 119 16.60 -31.16 24.32
N ALA A 120 17.91 -30.90 24.40
CA ALA A 120 18.55 -30.47 25.65
C ALA A 120 17.98 -29.14 26.16
N VAL A 121 17.70 -28.18 25.28
CA VAL A 121 17.07 -26.90 25.64
C VAL A 121 15.63 -27.13 26.11
N LEU A 122 14.85 -27.95 25.42
CA LEU A 122 13.47 -28.28 25.81
C LEU A 122 13.42 -29.01 27.17
N HIS A 123 14.38 -29.90 27.43
CA HIS A 123 14.53 -30.57 28.71
C HIS A 123 14.84 -29.57 29.83
N ALA A 124 15.80 -28.67 29.62
CA ALA A 124 16.14 -27.64 30.60
C ALA A 124 14.96 -26.70 30.91
N ILE A 125 14.15 -26.33 29.91
CA ILE A 125 12.91 -25.56 30.13
C ILE A 125 11.93 -26.34 31.01
N LYS A 126 11.78 -27.64 30.75
CA LYS A 126 10.88 -28.52 31.50
C LYS A 126 11.35 -28.74 32.94
N GLU A 127 12.65 -28.87 33.18
CA GLU A 127 13.24 -28.97 34.54
C GLU A 127 12.92 -27.75 35.41
N GLN A 128 12.71 -26.58 34.81
CA GLN A 128 12.29 -25.36 35.51
C GLN A 128 10.76 -25.25 35.68
N ASN A 129 10.01 -26.33 35.43
CA ASN A 129 8.54 -26.37 35.45
C ASN A 129 7.87 -25.37 34.49
N TRP A 130 8.54 -25.03 33.38
CA TRP A 130 7.99 -24.16 32.36
C TRP A 130 7.55 -24.94 31.12
N THR A 131 6.53 -24.43 30.44
CA THR A 131 6.21 -24.83 29.07
C THR A 131 6.98 -23.96 28.08
N PHE A 132 7.19 -24.45 26.86
CA PHE A 132 7.88 -23.65 25.83
C PHE A 132 7.20 -22.28 25.56
N PRO A 133 5.86 -22.18 25.43
CA PRO A 133 5.19 -20.88 25.31
C PRO A 133 5.39 -19.97 26.53
N SER A 134 5.35 -20.53 27.76
CA SER A 134 5.58 -19.76 28.99
C SER A 134 7.00 -19.21 29.06
N PHE A 135 8.00 -20.04 28.71
CA PHE A 135 9.38 -19.61 28.60
C PHE A 135 9.53 -18.46 27.60
N LEU A 136 8.98 -18.57 26.39
CA LEU A 136 9.04 -17.49 25.40
C LEU A 136 8.35 -16.21 25.90
N TYR A 137 7.20 -16.34 26.54
CA TYR A 137 6.48 -15.20 27.11
C TYR A 137 7.36 -14.45 28.12
N HIS A 138 7.92 -15.16 29.11
CA HIS A 138 8.78 -14.55 30.12
C HIS A 138 10.13 -14.06 29.56
N LEU A 139 10.66 -14.70 28.50
CA LEU A 139 11.88 -14.27 27.83
C LEU A 139 11.74 -12.88 27.22
N PHE A 140 10.57 -12.55 26.66
CA PHE A 140 10.30 -11.27 25.99
C PHE A 140 9.54 -10.24 26.86
N GLN A 141 9.00 -10.65 28.00
CA GLN A 141 8.24 -9.79 28.90
C GLN A 141 9.07 -8.59 29.39
N THR A 142 8.53 -7.37 29.28
CA THR A 142 9.20 -6.12 29.71
C THR A 142 8.69 -5.61 31.04
N LYS A 143 7.47 -5.96 31.42
CA LYS A 143 6.80 -5.53 32.66
C LYS A 143 6.23 -6.72 33.41
N ASP A 144 6.32 -6.69 34.73
CA ASP A 144 5.75 -7.71 35.61
C ASP A 144 4.21 -7.62 35.64
N GLY A 145 3.57 -8.53 36.39
CA GLY A 145 2.11 -8.52 36.56
C GLY A 145 1.55 -7.28 37.28
N LYS A 146 2.42 -6.46 37.88
CA LYS A 146 2.10 -5.18 38.53
C LYS A 146 2.45 -3.98 37.64
N GLY A 147 2.88 -4.21 36.39
CA GLY A 147 3.29 -3.18 35.44
C GLY A 147 4.69 -2.58 35.69
N LYS A 148 5.45 -3.07 36.67
CA LYS A 148 6.81 -2.61 36.95
C LYS A 148 7.80 -3.19 35.94
N PRO A 149 8.83 -2.44 35.52
CA PRO A 149 9.83 -2.94 34.59
C PRO A 149 10.60 -4.14 35.20
N ILE A 150 10.79 -5.20 34.42
CA ILE A 150 11.54 -6.38 34.84
C ILE A 150 13.04 -6.11 34.67
N SER A 151 13.82 -6.28 35.74
CA SER A 151 15.28 -6.23 35.68
C SER A 151 15.80 -7.48 34.97
N ARG A 152 16.45 -7.29 33.82
CA ARG A 152 17.07 -8.37 33.04
C ARG A 152 18.56 -8.42 33.35
N SER A 153 19.13 -9.63 33.44
CA SER A 153 20.58 -9.78 33.51
C SER A 153 21.24 -9.26 32.23
N THR A 154 22.50 -8.85 32.31
CA THR A 154 23.27 -8.35 31.16
C THR A 154 23.25 -9.34 29.99
N VAL A 155 23.40 -10.63 30.27
CA VAL A 155 23.39 -11.70 29.27
C VAL A 155 22.01 -11.84 28.62
N HIS A 156 20.93 -11.79 29.40
CA HIS A 156 19.55 -11.85 28.90
C HIS A 156 19.25 -10.64 28.00
N ALA A 157 19.57 -9.43 28.46
CA ALA A 157 19.36 -8.20 27.70
C ALA A 157 20.14 -8.20 26.38
N GLN A 158 21.42 -8.59 26.40
CA GLN A 158 22.25 -8.69 25.19
C GLN A 158 21.69 -9.71 24.19
N THR A 159 21.26 -10.88 24.69
CA THR A 159 20.71 -11.95 23.84
C THR A 159 19.42 -11.52 23.17
N VAL A 160 18.46 -11.00 23.94
CA VAL A 160 17.16 -10.54 23.41
C VAL A 160 17.32 -9.34 22.49
N SER A 161 18.18 -8.38 22.84
CA SER A 161 18.47 -7.21 21.99
C SER A 161 19.08 -7.63 20.65
N ARG A 162 20.06 -8.53 20.65
CA ARG A 162 20.69 -9.05 19.41
C ARG A 162 19.66 -9.75 18.52
N PHE A 163 18.77 -10.55 19.11
CA PHE A 163 17.70 -11.23 18.38
C PHE A 163 16.67 -10.24 17.78
N LEU A 164 16.13 -9.34 18.59
CA LEU A 164 15.10 -8.38 18.15
C LEU A 164 15.63 -7.31 17.18
N SER A 165 16.94 -7.04 17.20
CA SER A 165 17.60 -6.17 16.22
C SER A 165 17.98 -6.87 14.91
N GLY A 166 17.69 -8.17 14.76
CA GLY A 166 18.01 -8.93 13.55
C GLY A 166 19.51 -9.20 13.35
N ARG A 167 20.32 -9.14 14.41
CA ARG A 167 21.78 -9.39 14.37
C ARG A 167 22.16 -10.84 14.71
N SER A 168 21.17 -11.72 14.81
CA SER A 168 21.33 -13.17 14.93
C SER A 168 21.38 -13.84 13.55
N GLU A 169 21.85 -15.08 13.51
CA GLU A 169 21.89 -15.89 12.29
C GLU A 169 20.48 -16.10 11.69
N ASN A 170 19.48 -16.29 12.55
CA ASN A 170 18.08 -16.36 12.17
C ASN A 170 17.34 -15.12 12.70
N SER A 171 16.62 -14.43 11.82
CA SER A 171 15.81 -13.25 12.14
C SER A 171 14.41 -13.65 12.61
N VAL A 172 13.66 -12.69 13.17
CA VAL A 172 12.23 -12.89 13.49
C VAL A 172 11.43 -13.24 12.23
N SER A 173 11.76 -12.63 11.08
CA SER A 173 11.12 -12.94 9.80
C SER A 173 11.30 -14.40 9.37
N ASP A 174 12.50 -14.97 9.57
CA ASP A 174 12.77 -16.37 9.22
C ASP A 174 11.96 -17.33 10.09
N ILE A 175 11.83 -17.01 11.38
CA ILE A 175 11.02 -17.78 12.33
C ILE A 175 9.54 -17.69 11.98
N LEU A 176 9.04 -16.49 11.64
CA LEU A 176 7.65 -16.32 11.19
C LEU A 176 7.37 -17.10 9.90
N ALA A 177 8.30 -17.09 8.95
CA ALA A 177 8.20 -17.89 7.73
C ALA A 177 8.14 -19.39 8.05
N ALA A 178 9.01 -19.87 8.95
CA ALA A 178 9.00 -21.25 9.41
C ALA A 178 7.69 -21.63 10.11
N TRP A 179 7.12 -20.77 10.96
CA TRP A 179 5.81 -21.00 11.59
C TRP A 179 4.66 -21.06 10.59
N MET A 180 4.70 -20.21 9.56
CA MET A 180 3.68 -20.21 8.50
C MET A 180 3.80 -21.41 7.56
N ALA A 181 5.00 -21.99 7.40
CA ALA A 181 5.23 -23.19 6.61
C ALA A 181 4.98 -24.49 7.39
N SER A 182 5.26 -24.51 8.70
CA SER A 182 5.25 -25.73 9.52
C SER A 182 3.88 -26.44 9.50
N PRO A 183 3.84 -27.76 9.25
CA PRO A 183 2.59 -28.53 9.24
C PRO A 183 1.88 -28.51 10.61
N ASP A 184 2.63 -28.37 11.70
CA ASP A 184 2.11 -28.38 13.07
C ASP A 184 1.23 -27.17 13.38
N GLY A 185 1.39 -26.07 12.63
CA GLY A 185 0.56 -24.88 12.73
C GLY A 185 -0.69 -24.89 11.85
N ARG A 186 -0.93 -25.96 11.07
CA ARG A 186 -2.02 -25.99 10.08
C ARG A 186 -3.37 -26.11 10.76
N ILE A 187 -4.29 -25.20 10.41
CA ILE A 187 -5.67 -25.24 10.89
C ILE A 187 -6.47 -26.17 9.96
N PRO A 188 -7.17 -27.20 10.49
CA PRO A 188 -8.00 -28.10 9.68
C PRO A 188 -9.07 -27.34 8.90
N ALA A 189 -9.42 -27.83 7.71
CA ALA A 189 -10.35 -27.15 6.79
C ALA A 189 -11.74 -26.90 7.42
N HIS A 190 -12.21 -27.83 8.25
CA HIS A 190 -13.51 -27.78 8.93
C HIS A 190 -13.44 -27.15 10.33
N SER A 191 -12.26 -26.67 10.77
CA SER A 191 -12.14 -26.04 12.08
C SER A 191 -12.82 -24.66 12.05
N PRO A 192 -13.63 -24.31 13.05
CA PRO A 192 -14.19 -22.96 13.16
C PRO A 192 -13.09 -21.89 13.29
N ASN A 193 -11.89 -22.26 13.73
CA ASN A 193 -10.76 -21.34 13.81
C ASN A 193 -10.21 -20.92 12.44
N ARG A 194 -10.57 -21.61 11.34
CA ARG A 194 -10.10 -21.24 10.01
C ARG A 194 -10.67 -19.89 9.56
N SER A 195 -11.93 -19.60 9.93
CA SER A 195 -12.56 -18.31 9.65
C SER A 195 -11.94 -17.14 10.45
N LEU A 196 -11.11 -17.44 11.45
CA LEU A 196 -10.37 -16.44 12.20
C LEU A 196 -9.10 -15.98 11.48
N MET A 197 -8.69 -16.61 10.37
CA MET A 197 -7.56 -16.09 9.58
C MET A 197 -7.92 -14.72 9.00
N TYR A 198 -7.01 -13.74 9.19
CA TYR A 198 -7.21 -12.34 8.79
C TYR A 198 -8.40 -11.64 9.47
N SER A 199 -8.82 -12.07 10.66
CA SER A 199 -9.92 -11.43 11.39
C SER A 199 -9.61 -9.96 11.71
N THR A 200 -10.55 -9.07 11.38
CA THR A 200 -10.51 -7.65 11.72
C THR A 200 -11.30 -7.30 12.98
N SER A 201 -12.20 -8.18 13.41
CA SER A 201 -13.15 -7.93 14.50
C SER A 201 -12.74 -8.55 15.82
N ILE A 202 -12.09 -9.72 15.82
CA ILE A 202 -11.65 -10.41 17.04
C ILE A 202 -10.20 -10.01 17.33
N PRO A 203 -9.88 -9.49 18.53
CA PRO A 203 -8.51 -9.12 18.87
C PRO A 203 -7.53 -10.29 18.67
N TYR A 204 -6.45 -10.05 17.92
CA TYR A 204 -5.51 -11.12 17.58
C TYR A 204 -4.88 -11.81 18.81
N THR A 205 -4.87 -11.14 19.97
CA THR A 205 -4.35 -11.65 21.24
C THR A 205 -5.22 -12.74 21.87
N THR A 206 -6.48 -12.87 21.48
CA THR A 206 -7.39 -13.91 22.00
C THR A 206 -7.48 -15.14 21.09
N ILE A 207 -6.93 -15.05 19.87
CA ILE A 207 -6.93 -16.13 18.88
C ILE A 207 -5.81 -17.11 19.23
N LYS A 208 -6.17 -18.35 19.56
CA LYS A 208 -5.18 -19.37 20.00
C LYS A 208 -4.33 -19.94 18.86
N PRO A 209 -4.87 -20.31 17.68
CA PRO A 209 -4.05 -20.90 16.63
C PRO A 209 -3.09 -19.89 16.02
N VAL A 210 -1.79 -20.21 16.04
CA VAL A 210 -0.70 -19.27 15.68
C VAL A 210 -0.89 -18.63 14.31
N ARG A 211 -1.28 -19.39 13.28
CA ARG A 211 -1.48 -18.85 11.92
C ARG A 211 -2.64 -17.86 11.86
N ALA A 212 -3.76 -18.15 12.54
CA ALA A 212 -4.90 -17.24 12.59
C ALA A 212 -4.58 -15.98 13.40
N ALA A 213 -3.85 -16.13 14.52
CA ALA A 213 -3.41 -15.01 15.35
C ALA A 213 -2.46 -14.08 14.58
N LEU A 214 -1.44 -14.62 13.90
CA LEU A 214 -0.46 -13.84 13.12
C LEU A 214 -1.10 -13.12 11.93
N THR A 215 -1.97 -13.80 11.18
CA THR A 215 -2.65 -13.17 10.03
C THR A 215 -3.62 -12.08 10.49
N SER A 216 -4.35 -12.30 11.58
CA SER A 216 -5.22 -11.27 12.18
C SER A 216 -4.43 -10.10 12.75
N PHE A 217 -3.29 -10.37 13.40
CA PHE A 217 -2.35 -9.33 13.84
C PHE A 217 -1.93 -8.44 12.67
N ALA A 218 -1.46 -9.03 11.58
CA ALA A 218 -1.05 -8.28 10.39
C ALA A 218 -2.21 -7.43 9.83
N THR A 219 -3.41 -8.03 9.64
CA THR A 219 -4.57 -7.31 9.13
C THR A 219 -4.98 -6.14 10.04
N GLN A 220 -5.02 -6.33 11.35
CA GLN A 220 -5.42 -5.29 12.29
C GLN A 220 -4.40 -4.15 12.37
N ILE A 221 -3.10 -4.46 12.32
CA ILE A 221 -2.04 -3.43 12.29
C ILE A 221 -2.10 -2.63 10.98
N ILE A 222 -2.25 -3.31 9.84
CA ILE A 222 -2.40 -2.64 8.53
C ILE A 222 -3.67 -1.79 8.50
N GLY A 223 -4.79 -2.29 9.03
CA GLY A 223 -6.04 -1.55 9.12
C GLY A 223 -5.89 -0.24 9.92
N LYS A 224 -5.20 -0.30 11.07
CA LYS A 224 -4.87 0.90 11.85
C LYS A 224 -3.99 1.87 11.06
N LYS A 225 -2.96 1.36 10.38
CA LYS A 225 -2.05 2.20 9.58
C LYS A 225 -2.78 2.91 8.43
N VAL A 226 -3.62 2.20 7.68
CA VAL A 226 -4.45 2.76 6.59
C VAL A 226 -5.41 3.83 7.14
N ALA A 227 -6.01 3.60 8.31
CA ALA A 227 -6.86 4.60 8.95
C ALA A 227 -6.08 5.88 9.30
N CYS A 228 -4.87 5.76 9.87
CA CYS A 228 -4.00 6.92 10.16
C CYS A 228 -3.53 7.64 8.90
N GLU A 229 -3.22 6.91 7.82
CA GLU A 229 -2.87 7.49 6.52
C GLU A 229 -4.01 8.34 5.97
N ALA A 230 -5.25 7.84 6.04
CA ALA A 230 -6.43 8.61 5.63
C ALA A 230 -6.62 9.88 6.47
N GLU A 231 -6.42 9.83 7.79
CA GLU A 231 -6.43 11.04 8.63
C GLU A 231 -5.34 12.04 8.22
N SER A 232 -4.13 11.56 7.91
CA SER A 232 -3.05 12.43 7.43
C SER A 232 -3.37 13.06 6.07
N ALA A 233 -4.02 12.32 5.18
CA ALA A 233 -4.36 12.81 3.84
C ALA A 233 -5.47 13.86 3.85
N VAL A 234 -6.40 13.80 4.81
CA VAL A 234 -7.45 14.82 4.98
C VAL A 234 -7.00 15.98 5.87
N HIS A 235 -5.72 16.11 6.19
CA HIS A 235 -5.22 17.32 6.83
C HIS A 235 -5.10 18.48 5.82
N ILE A 236 -5.34 19.72 6.25
CA ILE A 236 -5.32 20.92 5.39
C ILE A 236 -4.00 21.05 4.61
N SER A 237 -2.89 20.75 5.27
CA SER A 237 -1.54 20.82 4.69
C SER A 237 -1.21 19.71 3.67
N SER A 238 -2.13 18.78 3.40
CA SER A 238 -1.90 17.71 2.41
C SER A 238 -1.98 18.19 0.95
N GLY A 239 -2.55 19.38 0.71
CA GLY A 239 -2.82 19.90 -0.63
C GLY A 239 -4.06 19.32 -1.31
N LEU A 240 -4.87 18.52 -0.60
CA LEU A 240 -6.15 18.01 -1.11
C LEU A 240 -7.34 18.91 -0.79
N HIS A 241 -7.13 19.95 0.04
CA HIS A 241 -8.18 20.82 0.52
C HIS A 241 -8.43 22.00 -0.40
N VAL A 242 -9.70 22.27 -0.67
CA VAL A 242 -10.11 23.46 -1.40
C VAL A 242 -11.27 24.15 -0.70
N SER A 243 -11.11 25.45 -0.47
CA SER A 243 -12.12 26.33 0.11
C SER A 243 -12.73 27.25 -0.95
N ILE A 244 -14.04 27.45 -0.85
CA ILE A 244 -14.83 28.25 -1.78
C ILE A 244 -15.32 29.48 -1.02
N GLY A 245 -14.50 30.53 -1.00
CA GLY A 245 -14.88 31.81 -0.40
C GLY A 245 -13.69 32.74 -0.16
N PRO A 246 -13.89 34.06 -0.26
CA PRO A 246 -12.83 35.05 -0.01
C PRO A 246 -12.41 35.11 1.46
N ASN A 247 -13.28 34.67 2.38
CA ASN A 247 -13.05 34.69 3.82
C ASN A 247 -12.64 33.32 4.37
N SER A 248 -11.97 32.50 3.57
CA SER A 248 -11.43 31.23 4.07
C SER A 248 -10.41 31.52 5.17
N LYS A 249 -10.49 30.77 6.27
CA LYS A 249 -9.48 30.83 7.36
C LYS A 249 -8.09 30.43 6.87
N HIS A 250 -8.03 29.70 5.77
CA HIS A 250 -6.84 29.12 5.17
C HIS A 250 -6.71 29.61 3.73
N PRO A 251 -6.15 30.80 3.48
CA PRO A 251 -6.03 31.37 2.13
C PRO A 251 -5.22 30.46 1.19
N GLU A 252 -4.30 29.64 1.72
CA GLU A 252 -3.53 28.64 0.97
C GLU A 252 -4.41 27.53 0.36
N THR A 253 -5.63 27.35 0.87
CA THR A 253 -6.61 26.39 0.32
C THR A 253 -7.61 27.04 -0.62
N GLN A 254 -7.51 28.34 -0.88
CA GLN A 254 -8.49 29.01 -1.73
C GLN A 254 -8.49 28.37 -3.12
N LEU A 255 -9.68 28.07 -3.64
CA LEU A 255 -9.82 27.58 -5.00
C LEU A 255 -9.21 28.60 -5.97
N GLN A 256 -8.28 28.12 -6.81
CA GLN A 256 -7.62 28.87 -7.86
C GLN A 256 -7.75 28.13 -9.17
N ARG A 257 -7.71 28.83 -10.29
CA ARG A 257 -7.85 28.24 -11.62
C ARG A 257 -6.83 27.14 -11.91
N HIS A 258 -5.58 27.34 -11.49
CA HIS A 258 -4.51 26.36 -11.71
C HIS A 258 -4.74 25.03 -10.96
N HIS A 259 -5.56 25.01 -9.90
CA HIS A 259 -5.95 23.78 -9.21
C HIS A 259 -6.85 22.87 -10.08
N ILE A 260 -7.59 23.43 -11.05
CA ILE A 260 -8.56 22.73 -11.89
C ILE A 260 -8.07 22.71 -13.35
N GLY A 261 -7.51 21.58 -13.79
CA GLY A 261 -6.99 21.43 -15.14
C GLY A 261 -6.13 20.17 -15.33
N ALA A 262 -5.16 20.26 -16.25
CA ALA A 262 -4.26 19.16 -16.58
C ALA A 262 -3.41 18.67 -15.39
N GLU A 263 -3.13 19.57 -14.43
CA GLU A 263 -2.28 19.28 -13.27
C GLU A 263 -3.03 18.70 -12.07
N THR A 264 -4.37 18.76 -12.04
CA THR A 264 -5.18 18.33 -10.89
C THR A 264 -4.91 16.87 -10.52
N ILE A 265 -4.95 15.95 -11.49
CA ILE A 265 -4.73 14.52 -11.24
C ILE A 265 -3.28 14.26 -10.78
N PRO A 266 -2.22 14.77 -11.45
CA PRO A 266 -0.86 14.69 -10.95
C PRO A 266 -0.68 15.17 -9.51
N LEU A 267 -1.24 16.33 -9.16
CA LEU A 267 -1.14 16.93 -7.83
C LEU A 267 -1.83 16.05 -6.78
N VAL A 268 -3.08 15.67 -7.02
CA VAL A 268 -3.85 14.82 -6.11
C VAL A 268 -3.17 13.46 -5.91
N ARG A 269 -2.65 12.86 -7.00
CA ARG A 269 -1.91 11.61 -6.95
C ARG A 269 -0.63 11.75 -6.10
N SER A 270 0.13 12.82 -6.27
CA SER A 270 1.35 13.08 -5.52
C SER A 270 1.05 13.18 -4.01
N ALA A 271 0.02 13.95 -3.66
CA ALA A 271 -0.45 14.06 -2.27
C ALA A 271 -0.88 12.69 -1.69
N ILE A 272 -1.69 11.92 -2.42
CA ILE A 272 -2.13 10.58 -2.00
C ILE A 272 -0.94 9.63 -1.82
N GLN A 273 0.03 9.63 -2.74
CA GLN A 273 1.22 8.78 -2.64
C GLN A 273 2.09 9.14 -1.43
N LYS A 274 2.22 10.43 -1.14
CA LYS A 274 2.98 10.94 0.00
C LYS A 274 2.32 10.57 1.34
N HIS A 275 1.01 10.77 1.45
CA HIS A 275 0.28 10.63 2.72
C HIS A 275 -0.32 9.23 2.95
N GLN A 276 -0.54 8.44 1.89
CA GLN A 276 -1.21 7.14 1.96
C GLN A 276 -0.47 6.00 1.21
N PRO A 277 0.83 5.80 1.45
CA PRO A 277 1.63 4.83 0.70
C PRO A 277 1.13 3.38 0.86
N VAL A 278 0.71 2.97 2.06
CA VAL A 278 0.19 1.60 2.28
C VAL A 278 -1.15 1.41 1.59
N THR A 279 -2.03 2.41 1.67
CA THR A 279 -3.33 2.40 0.97
C THR A 279 -3.14 2.25 -0.54
N VAL A 280 -2.23 3.04 -1.12
CA VAL A 280 -1.89 2.97 -2.55
C VAL A 280 -1.31 1.61 -2.92
N PHE A 281 -0.44 1.03 -2.09
CA PHE A 281 0.09 -0.32 -2.31
C PHE A 281 -1.03 -1.37 -2.35
N LEU A 282 -1.96 -1.35 -1.40
CA LEU A 282 -3.10 -2.28 -1.36
C LEU A 282 -4.01 -2.11 -2.58
N CYS A 283 -4.36 -0.87 -2.94
CA CYS A 283 -5.19 -0.60 -4.10
C CYS A 283 -4.50 -1.02 -5.42
N ASN A 284 -3.17 -0.88 -5.52
CA ASN A 284 -2.42 -1.38 -6.68
C ASN A 284 -2.51 -2.91 -6.80
N ASN A 285 -2.37 -3.64 -5.69
CA ASN A 285 -2.51 -5.11 -5.70
C ASN A 285 -3.92 -5.57 -6.11
N ILE A 286 -4.96 -4.75 -5.89
CA ILE A 286 -6.33 -5.02 -6.34
C ILE A 286 -6.52 -4.68 -7.82
N ALA A 287 -6.10 -3.48 -8.23
CA ALA A 287 -6.39 -2.94 -9.57
C ALA A 287 -5.46 -3.48 -10.66
N MET A 288 -4.22 -3.83 -10.30
CA MET A 288 -3.21 -4.32 -11.23
C MET A 288 -3.29 -5.84 -11.34
N ARG A 289 -3.36 -6.32 -12.58
CA ARG A 289 -3.10 -7.74 -12.89
C ARG A 289 -1.60 -7.92 -13.10
N ARG A 290 -1.12 -9.16 -13.01
CA ARG A 290 0.23 -9.52 -13.46
C ARG A 290 0.47 -8.90 -14.86
N PRO A 291 1.57 -8.16 -15.07
CA PRO A 291 1.85 -7.51 -16.34
C PRO A 291 1.78 -8.52 -17.49
N ARG A 292 1.08 -8.18 -18.56
CA ARG A 292 1.02 -9.04 -19.75
C ARG A 292 2.23 -8.71 -20.62
N THR A 293 3.05 -9.72 -20.90
CA THR A 293 4.13 -9.62 -21.89
C THR A 293 3.63 -10.20 -23.22
N ARG A 294 3.92 -9.50 -24.32
CA ARG A 294 3.69 -10.00 -25.68
C ARG A 294 4.94 -9.73 -26.50
N ALA A 295 5.56 -10.77 -27.03
CA ALA A 295 6.85 -10.68 -27.73
C ALA A 295 7.93 -9.95 -26.90
N GLY A 296 8.05 -10.26 -25.60
CA GLY A 296 9.04 -9.65 -24.71
C GLY A 296 8.70 -8.24 -24.22
N VAL A 297 7.71 -7.57 -24.78
CA VAL A 297 7.30 -6.20 -24.38
C VAL A 297 6.18 -6.27 -23.34
N VAL A 298 6.36 -5.56 -22.21
CA VAL A 298 5.30 -5.38 -21.21
C VAL A 298 4.24 -4.44 -21.77
N LEU A 299 3.04 -4.96 -22.00
CA LEU A 299 1.93 -4.19 -22.53
C LEU A 299 1.33 -3.28 -21.45
N LEU A 300 1.51 -1.97 -21.59
CA LEU A 300 0.88 -0.98 -20.71
C LEU A 300 -0.61 -0.81 -21.06
N ARG A 301 -1.44 -0.72 -20.02
CA ARG A 301 -2.88 -0.44 -20.17
C ARG A 301 -3.09 1.02 -20.56
N LYS A 302 -3.48 1.27 -21.81
CA LYS A 302 -3.89 2.61 -22.29
C LYS A 302 -5.28 2.99 -21.76
N THR A 303 -6.24 2.07 -21.81
CA THR A 303 -7.59 2.28 -21.30
C THR A 303 -7.65 2.06 -19.79
N ARG A 304 -8.23 3.02 -19.06
CA ARG A 304 -8.39 2.99 -17.59
C ARG A 304 -7.07 2.70 -16.86
N PRO A 305 -6.07 3.59 -16.95
CA PRO A 305 -4.80 3.41 -16.26
C PRO A 305 -5.01 3.16 -14.76
N PRO A 306 -4.43 2.10 -14.16
CA PRO A 306 -4.64 1.79 -12.75
C PRO A 306 -4.34 2.96 -11.82
N ALA A 307 -3.28 3.73 -12.11
CA ALA A 307 -2.93 4.91 -11.33
C ALA A 307 -4.10 5.91 -11.24
N MET A 308 -4.76 6.22 -12.36
CA MET A 308 -5.90 7.14 -12.38
C MET A 308 -7.11 6.58 -11.61
N VAL A 309 -7.41 5.29 -11.79
CA VAL A 309 -8.54 4.62 -11.11
C VAL A 309 -8.32 4.64 -9.59
N ILE A 310 -7.09 4.34 -9.14
CA ILE A 310 -6.72 4.35 -7.73
C ILE A 310 -6.77 5.77 -7.17
N THR A 311 -6.20 6.75 -7.86
CA THR A 311 -6.25 8.17 -7.43
C THR A 311 -7.70 8.62 -7.24
N HIS A 312 -8.59 8.30 -8.17
CA HIS A 312 -10.00 8.63 -8.03
C HIS A 312 -10.67 7.90 -6.85
N ALA A 313 -10.46 6.59 -6.72
CA ALA A 313 -11.06 5.81 -5.65
C ALA A 313 -10.61 6.30 -4.25
N VAL A 314 -9.31 6.56 -4.09
CA VAL A 314 -8.74 7.04 -2.83
C VAL A 314 -9.18 8.48 -2.53
N ALA A 315 -9.22 9.36 -3.54
CA ALA A 315 -9.75 10.72 -3.35
C ALA A 315 -11.22 10.72 -2.91
N ALA A 316 -12.05 9.84 -3.47
CA ALA A 316 -13.45 9.70 -3.04
C ALA A 316 -13.56 9.19 -1.59
N MET A 317 -12.70 8.24 -1.18
CA MET A 317 -12.64 7.80 0.23
C MET A 317 -12.20 8.93 1.17
N ASN A 318 -11.23 9.75 0.78
CA ASN A 318 -10.79 10.91 1.55
C ASN A 318 -11.90 11.95 1.68
N PHE A 319 -12.62 12.23 0.58
CA PHE A 319 -13.76 13.15 0.59
C PHE A 319 -14.91 12.66 1.46
N CYS A 320 -15.17 11.35 1.47
CA CYS A 320 -16.16 10.77 2.38
C CYS A 320 -15.80 11.00 3.86
N ARG A 321 -14.51 11.12 4.20
CA ARG A 321 -14.06 11.46 5.56
C ARG A 321 -14.08 12.95 5.86
N SER A 322 -13.86 13.78 4.86
CA SER A 322 -13.75 15.23 5.01
C SER A 322 -14.31 15.95 3.80
N GLU A 323 -15.35 16.76 4.03
CA GLU A 323 -15.99 17.56 2.97
C GLU A 323 -15.05 18.61 2.36
N THR A 324 -13.94 18.93 3.05
CA THR A 324 -12.96 19.92 2.59
C THR A 324 -11.83 19.29 1.79
N ALA A 325 -11.54 17.98 1.94
CA ALA A 325 -10.58 17.23 1.13
C ALA A 325 -11.18 16.87 -0.25
N ASN A 326 -11.55 17.90 -1.01
CA ASN A 326 -12.52 17.80 -2.10
C ASN A 326 -11.95 18.17 -3.48
N LEU A 327 -10.65 18.40 -3.65
CA LEU A 327 -10.08 18.90 -4.91
C LEU A 327 -10.52 18.08 -6.15
N LEU A 328 -10.29 16.76 -6.14
CA LEU A 328 -10.68 15.91 -7.27
C LEU A 328 -12.21 15.71 -7.38
N PRO A 329 -12.96 15.47 -6.28
CA PRO A 329 -14.42 15.49 -6.31
C PRO A 329 -15.00 16.79 -6.90
N LEU A 330 -14.42 17.94 -6.56
CA LEU A 330 -14.85 19.25 -7.05
C LEU A 330 -14.57 19.41 -8.54
N ALA A 331 -13.37 19.03 -9.00
CA ALA A 331 -13.04 19.00 -10.43
C ALA A 331 -14.05 18.14 -11.22
N ARG A 332 -14.46 16.99 -10.66
CA ARG A 332 -15.49 16.14 -11.26
C ARG A 332 -16.88 16.80 -11.25
N GLY A 333 -17.24 17.49 -10.17
CA GLY A 333 -18.48 18.27 -10.10
C GLY A 333 -18.55 19.34 -11.19
N ILE A 334 -17.46 20.11 -11.36
CA ILE A 334 -17.33 21.15 -12.39
C ILE A 334 -17.48 20.54 -13.79
N LEU A 335 -16.83 19.41 -14.06
CA LEU A 335 -16.97 18.69 -15.33
C LEU A 335 -18.42 18.29 -15.61
N TYR A 336 -19.13 17.77 -14.61
CA TYR A 336 -20.54 17.38 -14.76
C TYR A 336 -21.43 18.59 -15.03
N PHE A 337 -21.20 19.68 -14.31
CA PHE A 337 -21.92 20.92 -14.52
C PHE A 337 -21.68 21.47 -15.93
N GLY A 338 -20.42 21.54 -16.37
CA GLY A 338 -20.04 22.02 -17.70
C GLY A 338 -20.53 21.11 -18.84
N SER A 339 -20.81 19.84 -18.54
CA SER A 339 -21.41 18.89 -19.48
C SER A 339 -22.95 18.86 -19.43
N SER A 340 -23.57 19.80 -18.72
CA SER A 340 -25.03 19.86 -18.50
C SER A 340 -25.62 18.54 -17.99
N ALA A 341 -24.89 17.85 -17.11
CA ALA A 341 -25.35 16.59 -16.54
C ALA A 341 -26.69 16.78 -15.80
N PRO A 342 -27.65 15.86 -15.92
CA PRO A 342 -28.91 15.95 -15.19
C PRO A 342 -28.69 16.10 -13.68
N VAL A 343 -29.52 16.93 -13.04
CA VAL A 343 -29.40 17.22 -11.60
C VAL A 343 -29.53 15.96 -10.76
N GLU A 344 -30.36 15.00 -11.19
CA GLU A 344 -30.53 13.69 -10.56
C GLU A 344 -29.22 12.89 -10.57
N LEU A 345 -28.47 12.95 -11.67
CA LEU A 345 -27.19 12.27 -11.80
C LEU A 345 -26.13 12.92 -10.90
N MET A 346 -26.12 14.26 -10.83
CA MET A 346 -25.22 14.97 -9.91
C MET A 346 -25.57 14.67 -8.45
N ASN A 347 -26.86 14.68 -8.09
CA ASN A 347 -27.34 14.35 -6.75
C ASN A 347 -26.97 12.91 -6.35
N TYR A 348 -27.09 11.96 -7.28
CA TYR A 348 -26.63 10.59 -7.06
C TYR A 348 -25.12 10.53 -6.77
N ASN A 349 -24.29 11.20 -7.60
CA ASN A 349 -22.84 11.20 -7.42
C ASN A 349 -22.40 11.93 -6.14
N CYS A 350 -23.15 12.94 -5.69
CA CYS A 350 -22.94 13.58 -4.41
C CYS A 350 -23.18 12.62 -3.24
N ARG A 351 -24.27 11.83 -3.28
CA ARG A 351 -24.62 10.87 -2.21
C ARG A 351 -23.58 9.77 -2.03
N ILE A 352 -22.92 9.35 -3.10
CA ILE A 352 -21.85 8.32 -3.03
C ILE A 352 -20.46 8.93 -2.81
N GLY A 353 -20.35 10.22 -2.49
CA GLY A 353 -19.07 10.89 -2.22
C GLY A 353 -18.15 11.00 -3.45
N SER A 354 -18.71 11.05 -4.66
CA SER A 354 -17.93 11.19 -5.90
C SER A 354 -17.73 12.63 -6.35
N MET A 355 -18.55 13.56 -5.84
CA MET A 355 -18.47 15.01 -6.10
C MET A 355 -19.17 15.77 -4.97
N PRO A 356 -18.92 17.07 -4.80
CA PRO A 356 -19.69 17.90 -3.87
C PRO A 356 -21.11 18.17 -4.41
N ALA A 357 -21.96 18.76 -3.56
CA ALA A 357 -23.32 19.14 -3.95
C ALA A 357 -23.33 20.09 -5.18
N PRO A 358 -24.39 20.05 -6.02
CA PRO A 358 -24.51 20.94 -7.17
C PRO A 358 -24.35 22.42 -6.82
N GLN A 359 -24.89 22.85 -5.67
CA GLN A 359 -24.78 24.23 -5.21
C GLN A 359 -23.34 24.63 -4.87
N THR A 360 -22.57 23.72 -4.26
CA THR A 360 -21.14 23.91 -3.97
C THR A 360 -20.33 24.00 -5.27
N THR A 361 -20.64 23.14 -6.24
CA THR A 361 -20.05 23.18 -7.58
C THR A 361 -20.33 24.53 -8.25
N ARG A 362 -21.59 24.99 -8.26
CA ARG A 362 -21.98 26.29 -8.83
C ARG A 362 -21.22 27.45 -8.18
N ARG A 363 -21.13 27.47 -6.85
CA ARG A 363 -20.35 28.48 -6.11
C ARG A 363 -18.87 28.46 -6.48
N SER A 364 -18.30 27.28 -6.68
CA SER A 364 -16.90 27.11 -7.09
C SER A 364 -16.64 27.70 -8.46
N MET A 365 -17.52 27.46 -9.43
CA MET A 365 -17.40 28.06 -10.76
C MET A 365 -17.53 29.58 -10.70
N ILE A 366 -18.46 30.13 -9.90
CA ILE A 366 -18.58 31.59 -9.70
C ILE A 366 -17.27 32.15 -9.14
N ALA A 367 -16.66 31.48 -8.16
CA ALA A 367 -15.36 31.89 -7.61
C ALA A 367 -14.25 31.88 -8.67
N LEU A 368 -14.16 30.82 -9.48
CA LEU A 368 -13.21 30.72 -10.60
C LEU A 368 -13.46 31.79 -11.68
N SER A 369 -14.72 32.08 -12.01
CA SER A 369 -15.08 33.14 -12.96
C SER A 369 -14.71 34.52 -12.44
N ASN A 370 -14.89 34.77 -11.13
CA ASN A 370 -14.48 36.04 -10.52
C ASN A 370 -12.95 36.19 -10.50
N GLU A 371 -12.21 35.12 -10.19
CA GLU A 371 -10.75 35.09 -10.26
C GLU A 371 -10.28 35.41 -11.69
N GLU A 372 -10.85 34.76 -12.71
CA GLU A 372 -10.52 35.01 -14.11
C GLU A 372 -10.89 36.44 -14.55
N ALA A 373 -12.06 36.95 -14.15
CA ALA A 373 -12.46 38.31 -14.46
C ALA A 373 -11.49 39.33 -13.84
N ASN A 374 -10.99 39.08 -12.63
CA ASN A 374 -9.99 39.93 -12.00
C ASN A 374 -8.64 39.85 -12.70
N ALA A 375 -8.19 38.64 -13.08
CA ALA A 375 -6.95 38.45 -13.83
C ALA A 375 -7.02 39.13 -15.22
N THR A 376 -8.15 38.99 -15.91
CA THR A 376 -8.42 39.63 -17.21
C THR A 376 -8.44 41.15 -17.09
N LYS A 377 -9.08 41.71 -16.05
CA LYS A 377 -9.07 43.15 -15.78
C LYS A 377 -7.66 43.68 -15.50
N ALA A 378 -6.88 42.94 -14.70
CA ALA A 378 -5.50 43.31 -14.39
C ALA A 378 -4.64 43.31 -15.68
N HIS A 379 -4.79 42.30 -16.52
CA HIS A 379 -4.11 42.23 -17.81
C HIS A 379 -4.54 43.37 -18.75
N GLY A 380 -5.85 43.64 -18.88
CA GLY A 380 -6.35 44.71 -19.74
C GLY A 380 -6.02 46.13 -19.27
N ALA A 381 -5.63 46.31 -18.00
CA ALA A 381 -5.16 47.58 -17.46
C ALA A 381 -3.65 47.81 -17.67
N ASP A 382 -2.90 46.78 -18.07
CA ASP A 382 -1.46 46.86 -18.33
C ASP A 382 -1.21 47.30 -19.78
N PRO A 383 -0.70 48.53 -20.00
CA PRO A 383 -0.50 49.08 -21.35
C PRO A 383 0.58 48.34 -22.14
N ASP A 384 1.45 47.57 -21.47
CA ASP A 384 2.52 46.81 -22.11
C ASP A 384 2.05 45.43 -22.61
N THR A 385 0.78 45.08 -22.38
CA THR A 385 0.22 43.81 -22.80
C THR A 385 -0.96 43.98 -23.75
N ALA A 386 -1.04 43.11 -24.75
CA ALA A 386 -2.19 43.00 -25.65
C ALA A 386 -2.73 41.58 -25.59
N GLY A 387 -4.04 41.44 -25.35
CA GLY A 387 -4.72 40.16 -25.26
C GLY A 387 -5.87 40.05 -26.26
N PHE A 388 -6.30 38.82 -26.53
CA PHE A 388 -7.55 38.54 -27.23
C PHE A 388 -8.47 37.77 -26.29
N LEU A 389 -9.77 38.11 -26.30
CA LEU A 389 -10.77 37.38 -25.53
C LEU A 389 -11.35 36.26 -26.40
N LEU A 390 -11.06 35.02 -26.03
CA LEU A 390 -11.75 33.87 -26.59
C LEU A 390 -12.96 33.55 -25.72
N VAL A 391 -14.14 33.91 -26.21
CA VAL A 391 -15.42 33.58 -25.57
C VAL A 391 -15.94 32.31 -26.22
N ASP A 392 -15.95 31.21 -25.47
CA ASP A 392 -16.59 29.97 -25.92
C ASP A 392 -18.08 30.02 -25.59
N ASN A 393 -18.93 29.91 -26.61
CA ASN A 393 -20.38 29.94 -26.47
C ASN A 393 -20.91 28.54 -26.19
N CYS A 394 -20.59 27.99 -25.01
CA CYS A 394 -21.00 26.64 -24.62
C CYS A 394 -22.52 26.48 -24.35
N GLN A 395 -23.33 27.54 -24.53
CA GLN A 395 -24.76 27.54 -24.18
C GLN A 395 -25.71 27.16 -25.33
N ASN A 396 -25.21 26.91 -26.54
CA ASN A 396 -26.04 26.53 -27.71
C ASN A 396 -26.18 25.00 -27.91
N TYR A 397 -26.55 24.26 -26.87
CA TYR A 397 -27.11 22.91 -27.04
C TYR A 397 -28.56 22.94 -26.56
N THR A 398 -29.46 23.18 -27.51
CA THR A 398 -30.93 23.19 -27.34
C THR A 398 -31.49 21.78 -27.25
#